data_AF-A0A1G8RPI2-F1
#
_entry.id   AF-A0A1G8RPI2-F1
#
_cell.length_a   1.000
_cell.length_b   1.000
_cell.length_c   1.000
_cell.angle_alpha   90.00
_cell.angle_beta   90.00
_cell.angle_gamma   90.00
#
_symmetry.space_group_name_H-M   'P 1'
#
loop_
_entity.id
_entity.type
_entity.pdbx_description
1 polymer ?
#
loop_
_entity_poly.entity_id
_entity_poly.type
_entity_poly.pdbx_seq_one_letter_code
_entity_poly.pdbx_strand_id
1 'polypeptide(L)'
;MPSLPDVMIPEVADLARRAASGQTADPHLEDVALKPAFFDWLCRMGDSTLILGHRLSEWCGHGPVLEEDIALANTALDFIGQTQLWLGLAAEVEAQGRSADDLAFLRDAMKFRNVKLVELPNGDIGQTLMRGFLFDAWHFEMLTALGNSTSPRVAEIAAKAVKEVSYHLERSSDLVVRLGDGTEQSHERMQAALDYLWPYTGEMFAGDAIDRAVTEAGIAPDPAALLPLWQRTVTEVLAEATLQVPDRRFDAQHGGKQGRHTEHLGYILAQMQFLQRAYPGASW
;
A
#
# COMPACT_ATOMS: atom_id res chain seq x y z
N MET A 1 12.61 10.67 -25.28
CA MET A 1 13.33 10.22 -24.07
C MET A 1 13.32 8.70 -24.10
N PRO A 2 14.41 8.02 -23.75
CA PRO A 2 14.34 6.57 -23.60
C PRO A 2 13.38 6.31 -22.42
N SER A 3 12.33 5.52 -22.66
CA SER A 3 11.53 4.97 -21.58
C SER A 3 12.46 4.30 -20.58
N LEU A 4 12.13 4.35 -19.28
CA LEU A 4 12.75 3.46 -18.30
C LEU A 4 12.84 2.05 -18.91
N PRO A 5 13.99 1.37 -18.80
CA PRO A 5 14.14 0.08 -19.42
C PRO A 5 13.03 -0.84 -18.90
N ASP A 6 12.48 -1.64 -19.81
CA ASP A 6 11.36 -2.57 -19.66
C ASP A 6 11.71 -3.76 -18.73
N VAL A 7 12.26 -3.44 -17.55
CA VAL A 7 12.87 -4.39 -16.59
C VAL A 7 11.78 -5.06 -15.76
N MET A 8 10.58 -4.46 -15.65
CA MET A 8 9.53 -4.90 -14.71
C MET A 8 8.54 -5.92 -15.32
N ILE A 9 8.37 -5.96 -16.64
CA ILE A 9 7.37 -6.82 -17.28
C ILE A 9 7.72 -8.33 -17.27
N PRO A 10 8.99 -8.75 -17.46
CA PRO A 10 9.32 -10.18 -17.49
C PRO A 10 9.04 -10.91 -16.16
N GLU A 11 9.35 -10.27 -15.01
CA GLU A 11 9.14 -10.88 -13.69
C GLU A 11 7.66 -11.00 -13.34
N VAL A 12 6.86 -9.97 -13.65
CA VAL A 12 5.41 -9.95 -13.38
C VAL A 12 4.66 -11.03 -14.18
N ALA A 13 5.05 -11.28 -15.43
CA ALA A 13 4.47 -12.32 -16.24
C ALA A 13 4.79 -13.74 -15.71
N ASP A 14 5.99 -13.95 -15.19
CA ASP A 14 6.38 -15.23 -14.57
C ASP A 14 5.69 -15.49 -13.24
N LEU A 15 5.51 -14.46 -12.40
CA LEU A 15 4.75 -14.54 -11.16
C LEU A 15 3.29 -14.99 -11.42
N ALA A 16 2.64 -14.40 -12.42
CA ALA A 16 1.27 -14.76 -12.81
C ALA A 16 1.16 -16.21 -13.31
N ARG A 17 2.16 -16.71 -14.04
CA ARG A 17 2.20 -18.11 -14.51
C ARG A 17 2.33 -19.10 -13.35
N ARG A 18 3.12 -18.77 -12.33
CA ARG A 18 3.31 -19.63 -11.14
C ARG A 18 2.04 -19.71 -10.29
N ALA A 19 1.37 -18.57 -10.04
CA ALA A 19 0.13 -18.51 -9.28
C ALA A 19 -1.03 -19.30 -9.94
N ALA A 20 -1.11 -19.33 -11.27
CA ALA A 20 -2.16 -20.04 -12.00
C ALA A 20 -2.05 -21.58 -11.96
N SER A 21 -0.95 -22.13 -11.40
CA SER A 21 -0.62 -23.56 -11.51
C SER A 21 -1.11 -24.45 -10.36
N GLY A 22 -1.89 -23.95 -9.39
CA GLY A 22 -2.50 -24.82 -8.38
C GLY A 22 -3.57 -24.16 -7.50
N GLN A 23 -4.82 -24.60 -7.64
CA GLN A 23 -5.79 -24.53 -6.53
C GLN A 23 -5.45 -25.63 -5.53
N THR A 24 -4.46 -25.38 -4.69
CA THR A 24 -4.17 -26.20 -3.51
C THR A 24 -4.83 -25.57 -2.29
N ALA A 25 -5.29 -26.40 -1.35
CA ALA A 25 -5.70 -25.93 -0.03
C ALA A 25 -4.52 -25.15 0.59
N ASP A 26 -4.78 -23.97 1.14
CA ASP A 26 -3.75 -23.16 1.77
C ASP A 26 -3.45 -23.73 3.17
N PRO A 27 -2.25 -24.29 3.39
CA PRO A 27 -1.93 -24.99 4.63
C PRO A 27 -1.91 -24.05 5.85
N HIS A 28 -1.76 -22.75 5.65
CA HIS A 28 -1.65 -21.76 6.73
C HIS A 28 -3.01 -21.37 7.32
N LEU A 29 -4.12 -21.67 6.63
CA LEU A 29 -5.48 -21.40 7.14
C LEU A 29 -5.85 -22.27 8.35
N GLU A 30 -5.19 -23.41 8.53
CA GLU A 30 -5.47 -24.33 9.64
C GLU A 30 -4.46 -24.20 10.81
N ASP A 31 -3.41 -23.40 10.65
CA ASP A 31 -2.40 -23.20 11.71
C ASP A 31 -2.93 -22.26 12.80
N VAL A 32 -3.46 -22.86 13.88
CA VAL A 32 -4.04 -22.15 15.03
C VAL A 32 -3.04 -21.22 15.70
N ALA A 33 -1.75 -21.56 15.76
CA ALA A 33 -0.75 -20.74 16.42
C ALA A 33 -0.38 -19.51 15.57
N LEU A 34 -0.35 -19.67 14.25
CA LEU A 34 -0.01 -18.60 13.31
C LEU A 34 -1.20 -17.66 13.02
N LYS A 35 -2.44 -18.14 13.13
CA LYS A 35 -3.67 -17.40 12.83
C LYS A 35 -3.69 -15.93 13.30
N PRO A 36 -3.38 -15.59 14.56
CA PRO A 36 -3.42 -14.20 15.01
C PRO A 36 -2.43 -13.30 14.26
N ALA A 37 -1.19 -13.77 14.06
CA ALA A 37 -0.17 -13.02 13.33
C ALA A 37 -0.53 -12.93 11.84
N PHE A 38 -1.01 -14.01 11.24
CA PHE A 38 -1.39 -14.00 9.84
C PHE A 38 -2.58 -13.07 9.58
N PHE A 39 -3.59 -13.08 10.45
CA PHE A 39 -4.72 -12.15 10.40
C PHE A 39 -4.27 -10.68 10.47
N ASP A 40 -3.49 -10.31 11.50
CA ASP A 40 -3.03 -8.92 11.64
C ASP A 40 -2.12 -8.51 10.47
N TRP A 41 -1.32 -9.43 9.92
CA TRP A 41 -0.50 -9.16 8.74
C TRP A 41 -1.33 -8.91 7.48
N LEU A 42 -2.37 -9.72 7.23
CA LEU A 42 -3.31 -9.49 6.13
C LEU A 42 -4.06 -8.17 6.30
N CYS A 43 -4.43 -7.81 7.54
CA CYS A 43 -4.98 -6.50 7.84
C CYS A 43 -3.99 -5.37 7.54
N ARG A 44 -2.67 -5.52 7.76
CA ARG A 44 -1.68 -4.48 7.36
C ARG A 44 -1.72 -4.19 5.87
N MET A 45 -1.81 -5.24 5.05
CA MET A 45 -1.90 -5.12 3.60
C MET A 45 -3.23 -4.46 3.19
N GLY A 46 -4.35 -5.03 3.64
CA GLY A 46 -5.68 -4.55 3.28
C GLY A 46 -6.01 -3.15 3.82
N ASP A 47 -5.58 -2.81 5.02
CA ASP A 47 -5.83 -1.48 5.61
C ASP A 47 -5.03 -0.40 4.89
N SER A 48 -3.78 -0.70 4.50
CA SER A 48 -2.95 0.28 3.80
C SER A 48 -3.55 0.61 2.42
N THR A 49 -4.03 -0.39 1.69
CA THR A 49 -4.72 -0.18 0.41
C THR A 49 -6.07 0.51 0.61
N LEU A 50 -6.83 0.17 1.66
CA LEU A 50 -8.13 0.79 1.94
C LEU A 50 -7.98 2.29 2.19
N ILE A 51 -7.06 2.65 3.08
CA ILE A 51 -6.87 4.03 3.49
C ILE A 51 -6.27 4.86 2.36
N LEU A 52 -5.29 4.32 1.61
CA LEU A 52 -4.76 5.02 0.45
C LEU A 52 -5.82 5.18 -0.65
N GLY A 53 -6.56 4.12 -0.97
CA GLY A 53 -7.67 4.16 -1.94
C GLY A 53 -8.72 5.19 -1.56
N HIS A 54 -9.09 5.28 -0.27
CA HIS A 54 -10.00 6.31 0.22
C HIS A 54 -9.42 7.72 0.02
N ARG A 55 -8.16 7.95 0.40
CA ARG A 55 -7.48 9.24 0.18
C ARG A 55 -7.46 9.64 -1.29
N LEU A 56 -7.19 8.71 -2.19
CA LEU A 56 -7.20 8.99 -3.62
C LEU A 56 -8.62 9.29 -4.13
N SER A 57 -9.65 8.64 -3.59
CA SER A 57 -11.05 8.91 -3.96
C SER A 57 -11.53 10.32 -3.60
N GLU A 58 -10.92 10.94 -2.57
CA GLU A 58 -11.20 12.35 -2.20
C GLU A 58 -10.84 13.35 -3.32
N TRP A 59 -10.03 12.94 -4.31
CA TRP A 59 -9.69 13.78 -5.47
C TRP A 59 -10.74 13.76 -6.58
N CYS A 60 -11.76 12.91 -6.52
CA CYS A 60 -12.77 12.79 -7.56
C CYS A 60 -13.46 14.13 -7.84
N GLY A 61 -13.29 14.66 -9.06
CA GLY A 61 -13.81 15.97 -9.46
C GLY A 61 -12.95 17.17 -9.04
N HIS A 62 -11.78 16.93 -8.46
CA HIS A 62 -10.86 17.93 -7.92
C HIS A 62 -9.44 17.82 -8.51
N GLY A 63 -9.19 16.89 -9.44
CA GLY A 63 -7.89 16.73 -10.09
C GLY A 63 -7.47 18.01 -10.85
N PRO A 64 -6.16 18.28 -10.98
CA PRO A 64 -5.67 19.49 -11.68
C PRO A 64 -6.06 19.52 -13.16
N VAL A 65 -6.23 18.34 -13.77
CA VAL A 65 -6.73 18.11 -15.11
C VAL A 65 -7.56 16.82 -15.12
N LEU A 66 -8.42 16.65 -16.14
CA LEU A 66 -9.34 15.50 -16.22
C LEU A 66 -8.59 14.16 -16.26
N GLU A 67 -7.44 14.12 -16.94
CA GLU A 67 -6.60 12.94 -17.06
C GLU A 67 -6.02 12.50 -15.70
N GLU A 68 -5.66 13.46 -14.85
CA GLU A 68 -5.17 13.17 -13.50
C GLU A 68 -6.31 12.68 -12.62
N ASP A 69 -7.49 13.29 -12.72
CA ASP A 69 -8.68 12.88 -11.98
C ASP A 69 -9.06 11.42 -12.28
N ILE A 70 -9.15 11.08 -13.57
CA ILE A 70 -9.45 9.71 -14.02
C ILE A 70 -8.38 8.72 -13.54
N ALA A 71 -7.11 9.11 -13.59
CA ALA A 71 -6.03 8.22 -13.19
C ALA A 71 -5.99 7.99 -11.68
N LEU A 72 -6.24 9.01 -10.87
CA LEU A 72 -6.36 8.86 -9.40
C LEU A 72 -7.58 8.01 -9.05
N ALA A 73 -8.71 8.19 -9.75
CA ALA A 73 -9.90 7.37 -9.56
C ALA A 73 -9.66 5.88 -9.92
N ASN A 74 -8.93 5.60 -11.01
CA ASN A 74 -8.55 4.23 -11.38
C ASN A 74 -7.61 3.61 -10.34
N THR A 75 -6.61 4.36 -9.87
CA THR A 75 -5.68 3.90 -8.82
C THR A 75 -6.44 3.62 -7.51
N ALA A 76 -7.39 4.48 -7.16
CA ALA A 76 -8.27 4.26 -6.01
C ALA A 76 -9.08 2.97 -6.17
N LEU A 77 -9.65 2.72 -7.35
CA LEU A 77 -10.44 1.52 -7.63
C LEU A 77 -9.59 0.25 -7.48
N ASP A 78 -8.37 0.23 -8.02
CA ASP A 78 -7.44 -0.89 -7.88
C ASP A 78 -7.15 -1.17 -6.40
N PHE A 79 -6.84 -0.14 -5.60
CA PHE A 79 -6.61 -0.32 -4.16
C PHE A 79 -7.84 -0.81 -3.40
N ILE A 80 -9.05 -0.41 -3.78
CA ILE A 80 -10.28 -0.96 -3.19
C ILE A 80 -10.47 -2.43 -3.59
N GLY A 81 -10.14 -2.80 -4.84
CA GLY A 81 -10.11 -4.19 -5.28
C GLY A 81 -9.13 -5.05 -4.47
N GLN A 82 -7.91 -4.56 -4.27
CA GLN A 82 -6.90 -5.22 -3.45
C GLN A 82 -7.32 -5.33 -1.99
N THR A 83 -7.97 -4.30 -1.44
CA THR A 83 -8.53 -4.32 -0.09
C THR A 83 -9.51 -5.47 0.10
N GLN A 84 -10.43 -5.66 -0.85
CA GLN A 84 -11.41 -6.74 -0.81
C GLN A 84 -10.73 -8.12 -0.81
N LEU A 85 -9.65 -8.28 -1.58
CA LEU A 85 -8.88 -9.51 -1.61
C LEU A 85 -8.14 -9.77 -0.27
N TRP A 86 -7.42 -8.77 0.24
CA TRP A 86 -6.63 -8.90 1.47
C TRP A 86 -7.50 -9.08 2.71
N LEU A 87 -8.52 -8.23 2.89
CA LEU A 87 -9.44 -8.33 4.03
C LEU A 87 -10.37 -9.55 3.90
N GLY A 88 -10.71 -9.97 2.68
CA GLY A 88 -11.42 -11.23 2.46
C GLY A 88 -10.62 -12.43 2.98
N LEU A 89 -9.32 -12.50 2.65
CA LEU A 89 -8.46 -13.55 3.19
C LEU A 89 -8.27 -13.41 4.71
N ALA A 90 -8.16 -12.19 5.24
CA ALA A 90 -8.09 -11.98 6.69
C ALA A 90 -9.34 -12.54 7.41
N ALA A 91 -10.53 -12.27 6.86
CA ALA A 91 -11.81 -12.79 7.34
C ALA A 91 -11.86 -14.33 7.32
N GLU A 92 -11.35 -14.97 6.26
CA GLU A 92 -11.21 -16.43 6.19
C GLU A 92 -10.27 -16.96 7.29
N VAL A 93 -9.10 -16.35 7.48
CA VAL A 93 -8.08 -16.77 8.48
C VAL A 93 -8.61 -16.71 9.91
N GLU A 94 -9.30 -15.63 10.28
CA GLU A 94 -9.83 -15.50 11.64
C GLU A 94 -11.01 -16.44 11.93
N ALA A 95 -11.71 -16.89 10.89
CA ALA A 95 -12.84 -17.81 10.97
C ALA A 95 -13.96 -17.38 11.94
N GLN A 96 -14.25 -16.08 12.02
CA GLN A 96 -15.27 -15.50 12.91
C GLN A 96 -16.59 -15.17 12.20
N GLY A 97 -16.74 -15.55 10.93
CA GLY A 97 -17.92 -15.27 10.12
C GLY A 97 -18.08 -13.80 9.72
N ARG A 98 -17.02 -13.00 9.85
CA ARG A 98 -16.95 -11.64 9.31
C ARG A 98 -16.60 -11.66 7.83
N SER A 99 -16.98 -10.62 7.12
CA SER A 99 -16.61 -10.33 5.73
C SER A 99 -15.50 -9.27 5.66
N ALA A 100 -14.99 -9.01 4.45
CA ALA A 100 -14.10 -7.88 4.20
C ALA A 100 -14.74 -6.55 4.62
N ASP A 101 -16.04 -6.37 4.36
CA ASP A 101 -16.79 -5.17 4.74
C ASP A 101 -16.89 -5.02 6.26
N ASP A 102 -17.12 -6.10 7.01
CA ASP A 102 -17.12 -6.05 8.47
C ASP A 102 -15.76 -5.60 9.01
N LEU A 103 -14.67 -6.07 8.39
CA LEU A 103 -13.32 -5.63 8.75
C LEU A 103 -13.09 -4.16 8.37
N ALA A 104 -13.54 -3.70 7.20
CA ALA A 104 -13.34 -2.31 6.76
C ALA A 104 -14.17 -1.30 7.59
N PHE A 105 -15.42 -1.62 7.87
CA PHE A 105 -16.39 -0.64 8.35
C PHE A 105 -16.72 -0.72 9.84
N LEU A 106 -16.46 -1.85 10.51
CA LEU A 106 -16.83 -2.06 11.92
C LEU A 106 -15.64 -2.05 12.89
N ARG A 107 -14.41 -1.86 12.39
CA ARG A 107 -13.22 -1.67 13.23
C ARG A 107 -13.02 -0.19 13.59
N ASP A 108 -12.67 0.07 14.85
CA ASP A 108 -12.17 1.38 15.29
C ASP A 108 -10.69 1.57 14.94
N ALA A 109 -10.19 2.81 14.99
CA ALA A 109 -8.82 3.19 14.64
C ALA A 109 -7.74 2.30 15.28
N MET A 110 -7.88 1.94 16.57
CA MET A 110 -6.89 1.09 17.27
C MET A 110 -6.79 -0.34 16.70
N LYS A 111 -7.79 -0.77 15.91
CA LYS A 111 -7.83 -2.08 15.24
C LYS A 111 -7.39 -2.00 13.77
N PHE A 112 -7.17 -0.81 13.23
CA PHE A 112 -6.54 -0.63 11.93
C PHE A 112 -5.03 -0.84 12.01
N ARG A 113 -4.44 -1.26 10.90
CA ARG A 113 -3.03 -1.68 10.79
C ARG A 113 -2.31 -1.02 9.61
N ASN A 114 -2.91 -0.03 8.95
CA ASN A 114 -2.28 0.70 7.87
C ASN A 114 -0.99 1.38 8.33
N VAL A 115 -0.03 1.54 7.43
CA VAL A 115 1.12 2.39 7.69
C VAL A 115 0.69 3.86 7.78
N LYS A 116 1.38 4.65 8.59
CA LYS A 116 1.03 6.06 8.80
C LYS A 116 1.18 6.93 7.55
N LEU A 117 2.05 6.52 6.62
CA LEU A 117 2.26 7.25 5.37
C LEU A 117 0.93 7.45 4.61
N VAL A 118 0.08 6.42 4.55
CA VAL A 118 -1.11 6.44 3.68
C VAL A 118 -2.30 7.20 4.25
N GLU A 119 -2.33 7.46 5.56
CA GLU A 119 -3.41 8.24 6.21
C GLU A 119 -3.17 9.75 6.20
N LEU A 120 -1.96 10.20 5.85
CA LEU A 120 -1.64 11.61 5.74
C LEU A 120 -2.57 12.32 4.76
N PRO A 121 -2.92 13.59 5.00
CA PRO A 121 -3.82 14.34 4.13
C PRO A 121 -3.27 14.46 2.71
N ASN A 122 -4.16 14.65 1.72
CA ASN A 122 -3.75 14.79 0.32
C ASN A 122 -2.87 16.01 0.06
N GLY A 123 -3.14 17.14 0.73
CA GLY A 123 -2.43 18.39 0.46
C GLY A 123 -2.69 18.87 -0.96
N ASP A 124 -1.63 19.24 -1.68
CA ASP A 124 -1.70 19.48 -3.12
C ASP A 124 -1.38 18.20 -3.92
N ILE A 125 -1.46 18.30 -5.25
CA ILE A 125 -1.23 17.14 -6.12
C ILE A 125 0.20 16.59 -5.98
N GLY A 126 1.20 17.44 -5.71
CA GLY A 126 2.58 17.01 -5.53
C GLY A 126 2.75 16.13 -4.30
N GLN A 127 2.10 16.51 -3.19
CA GLN A 127 2.06 15.69 -1.98
C GLN A 127 1.33 14.35 -2.20
N THR A 128 0.21 14.36 -2.92
CA THR A 128 -0.52 13.12 -3.25
C THR A 128 0.31 12.17 -4.12
N LEU A 129 0.95 12.70 -5.17
CA LEU A 129 1.80 11.92 -6.08
C LEU A 129 3.03 11.37 -5.36
N MET A 130 3.70 12.18 -4.55
CA MET A 130 4.87 11.73 -3.77
C MET A 130 4.48 10.65 -2.77
N ARG A 131 3.33 10.77 -2.08
CA ARG A 131 2.83 9.72 -1.18
C ARG A 131 2.55 8.42 -1.91
N GLY A 132 1.88 8.50 -3.07
CA GLY A 132 1.63 7.37 -3.96
C GLY A 132 2.94 6.70 -4.38
N PHE A 133 3.86 7.45 -4.96
CA PHE A 133 5.18 6.96 -5.39
C PHE A 133 5.96 6.24 -4.28
N LEU A 134 6.09 6.86 -3.10
CA LEU A 134 6.83 6.26 -1.97
C LEU A 134 6.19 4.94 -1.51
N PHE A 135 4.85 4.86 -1.52
CA PHE A 135 4.13 3.65 -1.16
C PHE A 135 4.19 2.59 -2.28
N ASP A 136 3.96 2.96 -3.53
CA ASP A 136 3.95 2.06 -4.69
C ASP A 136 5.32 1.42 -4.91
N ALA A 137 6.40 2.17 -4.70
CA ALA A 137 7.76 1.63 -4.73
C ALA A 137 7.95 0.52 -3.69
N TRP A 138 7.34 0.63 -2.50
CA TRP A 138 7.41 -0.42 -1.48
C TRP A 138 6.47 -1.58 -1.82
N HIS A 139 5.26 -1.22 -2.26
CA HIS A 139 4.21 -2.18 -2.54
C HIS A 139 4.60 -3.10 -3.70
N PHE A 140 5.27 -2.56 -4.72
CA PHE A 140 5.83 -3.35 -5.82
C PHE A 140 6.81 -4.42 -5.31
N GLU A 141 7.78 -4.04 -4.48
CA GLU A 141 8.78 -4.97 -3.93
C GLU A 141 8.15 -6.02 -3.01
N MET A 142 7.20 -5.59 -2.15
CA MET A 142 6.43 -6.49 -1.30
C MET A 142 5.66 -7.52 -2.14
N LEU A 143 4.86 -7.08 -3.11
CA LEU A 143 4.03 -7.97 -3.93
C LEU A 143 4.88 -8.90 -4.81
N THR A 144 6.01 -8.42 -5.32
CA THR A 144 6.97 -9.23 -6.08
C THR A 144 7.52 -10.36 -5.22
N ALA A 145 7.94 -10.05 -3.98
CA ALA A 145 8.40 -11.06 -3.04
C ALA A 145 7.28 -12.05 -2.65
N LEU A 146 6.05 -11.56 -2.45
CA LEU A 146 4.89 -12.37 -2.06
C LEU A 146 4.45 -13.37 -3.12
N GLY A 147 4.81 -13.20 -4.40
CA GLY A 147 4.53 -14.25 -5.38
C GLY A 147 5.37 -15.53 -5.22
N ASN A 148 6.35 -15.53 -4.30
CA ASN A 148 7.04 -16.74 -3.83
C ASN A 148 6.52 -17.23 -2.46
N SER A 149 5.38 -16.71 -1.99
CA SER A 149 4.78 -17.10 -0.71
C SER A 149 4.45 -18.59 -0.67
N THR A 150 4.65 -19.20 0.50
CA THR A 150 4.18 -20.56 0.77
C THR A 150 2.67 -20.63 1.00
N SER A 151 1.98 -19.49 1.17
CA SER A 151 0.52 -19.38 1.10
C SER A 151 0.10 -19.20 -0.36
N PRO A 152 -0.57 -20.18 -0.98
CA PRO A 152 -1.06 -20.04 -2.35
C PRO A 152 -2.04 -18.88 -2.51
N ARG A 153 -2.85 -18.58 -1.48
CA ARG A 153 -3.82 -17.47 -1.50
C ARG A 153 -3.12 -16.12 -1.50
N VAL A 154 -2.07 -15.94 -0.68
CA VAL A 154 -1.26 -14.72 -0.69
C VAL A 154 -0.55 -14.53 -2.03
N ALA A 155 0.06 -15.59 -2.57
CA ALA A 155 0.71 -15.55 -3.88
C ALA A 155 -0.27 -15.20 -5.02
N GLU A 156 -1.50 -15.72 -4.97
CA GLU A 156 -2.54 -15.41 -5.96
C GLU A 156 -2.96 -13.93 -5.90
N ILE A 157 -3.18 -13.39 -4.70
CA ILE A 157 -3.52 -11.97 -4.53
C ILE A 157 -2.36 -11.10 -5.03
N ALA A 158 -1.12 -11.44 -4.65
CA ALA A 158 0.07 -10.72 -5.06
C ALA A 158 0.24 -10.69 -6.59
N ALA A 159 0.01 -11.82 -7.28
CA ALA A 159 0.11 -11.91 -8.73
C ALA A 159 -0.92 -11.05 -9.48
N LYS A 160 -2.09 -10.78 -8.87
CA LYS A 160 -3.09 -9.84 -9.40
C LYS A 160 -2.66 -8.40 -9.15
N ALA A 161 -2.39 -8.07 -7.88
CA ALA A 161 -2.08 -6.72 -7.43
C ALA A 161 -0.77 -6.16 -8.02
N VAL A 162 0.26 -7.00 -8.22
CA VAL A 162 1.57 -6.52 -8.72
C VAL A 162 1.47 -5.91 -10.12
N LYS A 163 0.51 -6.36 -10.94
CA LYS A 163 0.26 -5.77 -12.27
C LYS A 163 -0.25 -4.35 -12.14
N GLU A 164 -1.29 -4.15 -11.33
CA GLU A 164 -1.87 -2.82 -11.06
C GLU A 164 -0.81 -1.88 -10.49
N VAL A 165 -0.10 -2.32 -9.44
CA VAL A 165 0.93 -1.52 -8.77
C VAL A 165 2.12 -1.21 -9.68
N SER A 166 2.47 -2.08 -10.64
CA SER A 166 3.52 -1.77 -11.61
C SER A 166 3.16 -0.56 -12.48
N TYR A 167 1.88 -0.42 -12.88
CA TYR A 167 1.39 0.75 -13.60
C TYR A 167 1.33 1.98 -12.70
N HIS A 168 0.93 1.83 -11.43
CA HIS A 168 0.91 2.93 -10.46
C HIS A 168 2.31 3.50 -10.23
N LEU A 169 3.30 2.61 -10.03
CA LEU A 169 4.69 2.99 -9.82
C LEU A 169 5.31 3.66 -11.05
N GLU A 170 5.12 3.11 -12.25
CA GLU A 170 5.62 3.72 -13.49
C GLU A 170 5.10 5.14 -13.66
N ARG A 171 3.77 5.30 -13.52
CA ARG A 171 3.10 6.58 -13.68
C ARG A 171 3.52 7.61 -12.62
N SER A 172 3.53 7.20 -11.35
CA SER A 172 3.89 8.10 -10.26
C SER A 172 5.36 8.52 -10.35
N SER A 173 6.26 7.62 -10.77
CA SER A 173 7.67 7.94 -11.02
C SER A 173 7.82 8.99 -12.13
N ASP A 174 7.16 8.80 -13.28
CA ASP A 174 7.19 9.74 -14.40
C ASP A 174 6.63 11.13 -14.02
N LEU A 175 5.55 11.17 -13.22
CA LEU A 175 5.02 12.45 -12.72
C LEU A 175 5.92 13.11 -11.67
N VAL A 176 6.57 12.33 -10.80
CA VAL A 176 7.55 12.85 -9.84
C VAL A 176 8.73 13.48 -10.56
N VAL A 177 9.26 12.84 -11.60
CA VAL A 177 10.34 13.38 -12.43
C VAL A 177 9.89 14.68 -13.12
N ARG A 178 8.73 14.67 -13.80
CA ARG A 178 8.25 15.85 -14.54
C ARG A 178 7.95 17.06 -13.65
N LEU A 179 7.46 16.83 -12.44
CA LEU A 179 7.18 17.92 -11.50
C LEU A 179 8.45 18.38 -10.77
N GLY A 180 9.36 17.46 -10.46
CA GLY A 180 10.67 17.75 -9.89
C GLY A 180 11.52 18.58 -10.87
N ASP A 181 11.83 18.06 -12.05
CA ASP A 181 12.63 18.76 -13.09
C ASP A 181 11.77 19.71 -13.96
N GLY A 182 10.70 20.24 -13.38
CA GLY A 182 9.73 21.08 -14.07
C GLY A 182 10.06 22.57 -13.95
N THR A 183 9.14 23.30 -13.33
CA THR A 183 9.33 24.72 -12.96
C THR A 183 9.93 24.83 -11.57
N GLU A 184 10.51 25.99 -11.22
CA GLU A 184 10.96 26.28 -9.86
C GLU A 184 9.84 26.05 -8.83
N GLN A 185 8.62 26.50 -9.12
CA GLN A 185 7.47 26.28 -8.24
C GLN A 185 7.08 24.81 -8.07
N SER A 186 7.11 24.01 -9.15
CA SER A 186 6.78 22.58 -9.06
C SER A 186 7.88 21.81 -8.33
N HIS A 187 9.15 22.14 -8.58
CA HIS A 187 10.30 21.58 -7.88
C HIS A 187 10.22 21.82 -6.37
N GLU A 188 9.99 23.07 -5.96
CA GLU A 188 9.84 23.45 -4.54
C GLU A 188 8.71 22.68 -3.86
N ARG A 189 7.57 22.53 -4.53
CA ARG A 189 6.42 21.77 -3.99
C ARG A 189 6.72 20.28 -3.87
N MET A 190 7.39 19.69 -4.86
CA MET A 190 7.79 18.29 -4.81
C MET A 190 8.82 18.02 -3.71
N GLN A 191 9.79 18.91 -3.53
CA GLN A 191 10.74 18.81 -2.43
C GLN A 191 10.05 18.95 -1.07
N ALA A 192 9.13 19.92 -0.92
CA ALA A 192 8.37 20.10 0.32
C ALA A 192 7.49 18.88 0.64
N ALA A 193 6.85 18.29 -0.38
CA ALA A 193 6.10 17.05 -0.26
C ALA A 193 6.99 15.90 0.22
N LEU A 194 8.16 15.72 -0.41
CA LEU A 194 9.13 14.70 -0.01
C LEU A 194 9.58 14.91 1.43
N ASP A 195 10.00 16.11 1.81
CA ASP A 195 10.45 16.46 3.16
C ASP A 195 9.38 16.18 4.23
N TYR A 196 8.11 16.42 3.91
CA TYR A 196 6.97 16.18 4.79
C TYR A 196 6.69 14.69 5.00
N LEU A 197 6.75 13.90 3.92
CA LEU A 197 6.39 12.49 3.91
C LEU A 197 7.53 11.57 4.36
N TRP A 198 8.78 11.99 4.15
CA TRP A 198 9.98 11.18 4.41
C TRP A 198 10.04 10.55 5.81
N PRO A 199 9.68 11.24 6.91
CA PRO A 199 9.74 10.67 8.25
C PRO A 199 8.81 9.46 8.50
N TYR A 200 7.89 9.17 7.58
CA TYR A 200 6.90 8.10 7.68
C TYR A 200 7.23 6.87 6.83
N THR A 201 8.29 6.90 6.01
CA THR A 201 8.59 5.81 5.07
C THR A 201 9.24 4.61 5.76
N GLY A 202 9.95 4.83 6.87
CA GLY A 202 10.70 3.80 7.59
C GLY A 202 9.82 2.74 8.25
N GLU A 203 8.56 3.05 8.56
CA GLU A 203 7.62 2.09 9.15
C GLU A 203 7.40 0.85 8.28
N MET A 204 7.48 1.00 6.95
CA MET A 204 7.28 -0.07 5.98
C MET A 204 8.34 -1.19 6.09
N PHE A 205 9.51 -0.88 6.65
CA PHE A 205 10.66 -1.79 6.78
C PHE A 205 10.93 -2.23 8.22
N ALA A 206 10.20 -1.67 9.18
CA ALA A 206 10.38 -1.95 10.60
C ALA A 206 9.62 -3.23 11.01
N GLY A 207 10.28 -4.39 10.97
CA GLY A 207 9.68 -5.67 11.35
C GLY A 207 9.33 -5.78 12.85
N ASP A 208 8.19 -6.40 13.18
CA ASP A 208 7.82 -6.77 14.55
C ASP A 208 7.54 -8.27 14.72
N ALA A 209 6.91 -8.67 15.84
CA ALA A 209 6.64 -10.08 16.11
C ALA A 209 5.68 -10.73 15.11
N ILE A 210 4.76 -9.94 14.53
CA ILE A 210 3.84 -10.43 13.51
C ILE A 210 4.61 -10.67 12.22
N ASP A 211 5.44 -9.70 11.80
CA ASP A 211 6.27 -9.84 10.60
C ASP A 211 7.21 -11.06 10.73
N ARG A 212 7.88 -11.24 11.87
CA ARG A 212 8.73 -12.42 12.11
C ARG A 212 7.97 -13.73 11.98
N ALA A 213 6.78 -13.84 12.57
CA ALA A 213 6.00 -15.08 12.53
C ALA A 213 5.61 -15.46 11.09
N VAL A 214 5.16 -14.50 10.28
CA VAL A 214 4.82 -14.78 8.87
C VAL A 214 6.06 -15.00 7.99
N THR A 215 7.21 -14.39 8.33
CA THR A 215 8.49 -14.66 7.66
C THR A 215 9.01 -16.06 7.97
N GLU A 216 8.99 -16.48 9.24
CA GLU A 216 9.40 -17.83 9.66
C GLU A 216 8.51 -18.92 9.02
N ALA A 217 7.22 -18.62 8.83
CA ALA A 217 6.29 -19.47 8.09
C ALA A 217 6.49 -19.43 6.56
N GLY A 218 7.34 -18.55 6.04
CA GLY A 218 7.56 -18.37 4.60
C GLY A 218 6.38 -17.76 3.85
N ILE A 219 5.50 -17.02 4.54
CA ILE A 219 4.33 -16.36 3.94
C ILE A 219 4.72 -15.00 3.33
N ALA A 220 5.57 -14.24 4.01
CA ALA A 220 5.98 -12.90 3.61
C ALA A 220 7.49 -12.69 3.82
N PRO A 221 8.14 -11.79 3.06
CA PRO A 221 9.56 -11.47 3.27
C PRO A 221 9.78 -10.80 4.63
N ASP A 222 11.02 -10.83 5.12
CA ASP A 222 11.44 -9.89 6.17
C ASP A 222 11.32 -8.45 5.64
N PRO A 223 10.54 -7.56 6.29
CA PRO A 223 10.38 -6.17 5.83
C PRO A 223 11.72 -5.43 5.64
N ALA A 224 12.73 -5.72 6.46
CA ALA A 224 14.04 -5.08 6.34
C ALA A 224 14.78 -5.46 5.06
N ALA A 225 14.49 -6.63 4.48
CA ALA A 225 15.11 -7.08 3.23
C ALA A 225 14.63 -6.28 2.00
N LEU A 226 13.48 -5.60 2.10
CA LEU A 226 12.92 -4.78 1.03
C LEU A 226 13.55 -3.39 0.95
N LEU A 227 14.16 -2.90 2.03
CA LEU A 227 14.68 -1.54 2.11
C LEU A 227 15.73 -1.22 1.02
N PRO A 228 16.74 -2.08 0.74
CA PRO A 228 17.74 -1.77 -0.28
C PRO A 228 17.17 -1.75 -1.71
N LEU A 229 16.09 -2.50 -1.96
CA LEU A 229 15.40 -2.52 -3.26
C LEU A 229 14.61 -1.22 -3.44
N TRP A 230 13.81 -0.87 -2.43
CA TRP A 230 13.06 0.37 -2.39
C TRP A 230 13.96 1.62 -2.50
N GLN A 231 15.06 1.66 -1.75
CA GLN A 231 15.99 2.79 -1.76
C GLN A 231 16.61 3.00 -3.14
N ARG A 232 16.84 1.92 -3.90
CA ARG A 232 17.38 2.02 -5.26
C ARG A 232 16.40 2.75 -6.16
N THR A 233 15.17 2.24 -6.26
CA THR A 233 14.10 2.85 -7.06
C THR A 233 13.85 4.30 -6.66
N VAL A 234 13.72 4.58 -5.36
CA VAL A 234 13.46 5.93 -4.86
C VAL A 234 14.63 6.87 -5.14
N THR A 235 15.87 6.46 -4.90
CA THR A 235 17.03 7.33 -5.15
C THR A 235 17.22 7.61 -6.64
N GLU A 236 16.98 6.62 -7.51
CA GLU A 236 17.05 6.80 -8.97
C GLU A 236 16.02 7.83 -9.46
N VAL A 237 14.75 7.69 -9.07
CA VAL A 237 13.68 8.63 -9.45
C VAL A 237 13.93 10.03 -8.87
N LEU A 238 14.35 10.13 -7.61
CA LEU A 238 14.64 11.44 -7.00
C LEU A 238 15.83 12.14 -7.67
N ALA A 239 16.87 11.39 -8.05
CA ALA A 239 18.01 11.93 -8.77
C ALA A 239 17.60 12.45 -10.15
N GLU A 240 16.79 11.70 -10.89
CA GLU A 240 16.25 12.13 -12.19
C GLU A 240 15.31 13.34 -12.04
N ALA A 241 14.52 13.38 -10.97
CA ALA A 241 13.65 14.51 -10.63
C ALA A 241 14.40 15.75 -10.11
N THR A 242 15.73 15.69 -9.96
CA THR A 242 16.57 16.74 -9.35
C THR A 242 16.18 17.09 -7.90
N LEU A 243 15.52 16.17 -7.20
CA LEU A 243 15.12 16.30 -5.80
C LEU A 243 16.21 15.77 -4.87
N GLN A 244 16.30 16.34 -3.68
CA GLN A 244 17.27 15.95 -2.67
C GLN A 244 16.63 14.98 -1.68
N VAL A 245 17.31 13.86 -1.44
CA VAL A 245 16.94 12.96 -0.34
C VAL A 245 17.04 13.75 0.98
N PRO A 246 15.97 13.81 1.80
CA PRO A 246 15.99 14.65 2.99
C PRO A 246 17.04 14.20 4.01
N ASP A 247 17.81 15.14 4.56
CA ASP A 247 18.74 14.92 5.67
C ASP A 247 18.00 14.81 7.01
N ARG A 248 17.05 13.88 7.09
CA ARG A 248 16.24 13.58 8.26
C ARG A 248 15.98 12.09 8.36
N ARG A 249 15.71 11.64 9.59
CA ARG A 249 15.34 10.26 9.87
C ARG A 249 14.04 9.90 9.16
N PHE A 250 14.11 8.91 8.28
CA PHE A 250 12.97 8.34 7.55
C PHE A 250 12.08 7.45 8.44
N ASP A 251 12.59 7.05 9.61
CA ASP A 251 11.95 6.15 10.59
C ASP A 251 11.42 6.87 11.85
N ALA A 252 11.31 8.20 11.80
CA ALA A 252 10.88 8.97 12.96
C ALA A 252 9.42 8.71 13.36
N GLN A 253 8.56 8.40 12.38
CA GLN A 253 7.14 8.12 12.59
C GLN A 253 6.85 6.63 12.36
N HIS A 254 6.27 5.99 13.37
CA HIS A 254 5.90 4.58 13.36
C HIS A 254 4.71 4.34 14.30
N GLY A 255 4.06 3.18 14.21
CA GLY A 255 3.02 2.73 15.13
C GLY A 255 1.70 2.36 14.46
N GLY A 256 1.48 2.74 13.21
CA GLY A 256 0.27 2.42 12.46
C GLY A 256 0.04 0.91 12.34
N LYS A 257 1.10 0.13 12.11
CA LYS A 257 1.04 -1.34 12.12
C LYS A 257 0.64 -1.96 13.47
N GLN A 258 0.67 -1.18 14.56
CA GLN A 258 0.25 -1.56 15.91
C GLN A 258 -1.01 -0.80 16.38
N GLY A 259 -1.74 -0.15 15.47
CA GLY A 259 -2.96 0.60 15.79
C GLY A 259 -2.72 1.96 16.44
N ARG A 260 -1.49 2.46 16.44
CA ARG A 260 -1.11 3.78 16.98
C ARG A 260 -0.96 4.78 15.85
N HIS A 261 -2.08 5.30 15.39
CA HIS A 261 -2.18 6.19 14.23
C HIS A 261 -1.97 7.66 14.56
N THR A 262 -1.84 8.49 13.53
CA THR A 262 -1.97 9.95 13.65
C THR A 262 -3.43 10.34 13.94
N GLU A 263 -3.67 11.61 14.23
CA GLU A 263 -5.01 12.16 14.37
C GLU A 263 -5.85 12.02 13.08
N HIS A 264 -5.20 11.89 11.91
CA HIS A 264 -5.88 11.91 10.61
C HIS A 264 -6.76 10.70 10.37
N LEU A 265 -6.37 9.52 10.87
CA LEU A 265 -7.15 8.30 10.64
C LEU A 265 -8.56 8.41 11.22
N GLY A 266 -8.72 9.03 12.39
CA GLY A 266 -10.03 9.21 13.02
C GLY A 266 -11.01 9.97 12.13
N TYR A 267 -10.54 11.00 11.42
CA TYR A 267 -11.36 11.77 10.49
C TYR A 267 -11.77 10.96 9.26
N ILE A 268 -10.84 10.16 8.71
CA ILE A 268 -11.12 9.26 7.58
C ILE A 268 -12.22 8.26 7.97
N LEU A 269 -12.02 7.55 9.09
CA LEU A 269 -12.95 6.50 9.51
C LEU A 269 -14.33 7.05 9.86
N ALA A 270 -14.41 8.26 10.43
CA ALA A 270 -15.70 8.89 10.73
C ALA A 270 -16.55 9.11 9.47
N GLN A 271 -15.94 9.47 8.34
CA GLN A 271 -16.64 9.62 7.06
C GLN A 271 -16.89 8.27 6.40
N MET A 272 -15.85 7.45 6.26
CA MET A 272 -15.89 6.16 5.57
C MET A 272 -16.91 5.19 6.19
N GLN A 273 -17.06 5.20 7.52
CA GLN A 273 -17.89 4.23 8.24
C GLN A 273 -19.27 4.76 8.63
N PHE A 274 -19.59 6.02 8.29
CA PHE A 274 -20.80 6.69 8.76
C PHE A 274 -22.06 5.88 8.47
N LEU A 275 -22.27 5.48 7.21
CA LEU A 275 -23.50 4.82 6.80
C LEU A 275 -23.69 3.47 7.49
N GLN A 276 -22.62 2.68 7.57
CA GLN A 276 -22.64 1.36 8.21
C GLN A 276 -22.87 1.45 9.73
N ARG A 277 -22.32 2.49 10.38
CA ARG A 277 -22.54 2.74 11.81
C ARG A 277 -23.94 3.30 12.10
N ALA A 278 -24.49 4.10 11.20
CA ALA A 278 -25.83 4.66 11.33
C ALA A 278 -26.93 3.60 11.11
N TYR A 279 -26.70 2.63 10.22
CA TYR A 279 -27.65 1.59 9.84
C TYR A 279 -27.03 0.18 9.92
N PRO A 280 -26.71 -0.29 11.15
CA PRO A 280 -26.02 -1.57 11.34
C PRO A 280 -26.88 -2.75 10.88
N GLY A 281 -26.26 -3.72 10.19
CA GLY A 281 -26.91 -4.95 9.71
C GLY A 281 -27.72 -4.80 8.42
N ALA A 282 -27.68 -3.63 7.77
CA ALA A 282 -28.26 -3.46 6.44
C ALA A 282 -27.43 -4.18 5.35
N SER A 283 -28.06 -4.47 4.22
CA SER A 283 -27.42 -5.04 3.02
C SER A 283 -27.52 -4.05 1.87
N TRP A 284 -26.47 -3.94 1.06
CA TRP A 284 -26.31 -2.99 -0.05
C TRP A 284 -25.94 -3.71 -1.34
#